data_AF-A0A1F9EZ65-F1
#
_entry.id   AF-A0A1F9EZ65-F1
#
_cell.length_a   1.000
_cell.length_b   1.000
_cell.length_c   1.000
_cell.angle_alpha   90.00
_cell.angle_beta   90.00
_cell.angle_gamma   90.00
#
_symmetry.space_group_name_H-M   'P 1'
#
loop_
_entity.id
_entity.type
_entity.pdbx_description
1 polymer ?
#
loop_
_entity_poly.entity_id
_entity_poly.type
_entity_poly.pdbx_seq_one_letter_code
_entity_poly.pdbx_strand_id
1 'polypeptide(L)' 'MPLYPFYCKKCDKTFEVFLRPSETHQEMTCPDCQGNNVERLSDKEESDLTPGVCGVKKDT' A
#
# COMPACT_ATOMS: atom_id res chain seq x y z
N MET A 1 -4.58 4.97 14.48
CA MET A 1 -5.24 4.32 13.32
C MET A 1 -4.44 4.74 12.09
N PRO A 2 -3.78 3.81 11.38
CA PRO A 2 -2.92 4.18 10.26
C PRO A 2 -3.75 4.70 9.09
N LEU A 3 -3.29 5.80 8.50
CA LEU A 3 -3.79 6.35 7.24
C LEU A 3 -2.94 5.76 6.12
N TYR A 4 -3.59 5.38 5.02
CA TYR A 4 -2.91 4.92 3.82
C TYR A 4 -3.29 5.80 2.64
N PRO A 5 -2.31 6.31 1.88
CA PRO A 5 -2.59 7.08 0.68
C PRO A 5 -2.97 6.15 -0.47
N PHE A 6 -3.96 6.58 -1.24
CA PHE A 6 -4.47 5.91 -2.44
C PHE A 6 -4.53 6.90 -3.60
N TYR A 7 -4.28 6.41 -4.80
CA TYR A 7 -4.36 7.15 -6.05
C TYR A 7 -5.43 6.56 -6.97
N CYS A 8 -6.37 7.38 -7.43
CA CYS A 8 -7.35 6.95 -8.42
C CYS A 8 -6.91 7.31 -9.83
N LYS A 9 -6.72 6.30 -10.69
CA LYS A 9 -6.37 6.47 -12.10
C LYS A 9 -7.54 6.92 -12.98
N LYS A 10 -8.78 6.94 -12.45
CA LYS A 10 -9.96 7.42 -13.19
C LYS A 10 -10.14 8.93 -13.11
N CYS A 11 -9.95 9.51 -11.92
CA CYS A 11 -10.15 10.94 -11.69
C CYS A 11 -8.84 11.68 -11.41
N ASP A 12 -7.69 10.99 -11.45
CA ASP A 12 -6.36 11.55 -11.19
C ASP A 12 -6.27 12.27 -9.84
N LYS A 13 -6.93 11.69 -8.83
CA LYS A 13 -6.98 12.23 -7.46
C LYS A 13 -6.36 11.27 -6.45
N THR A 14 -5.61 11.84 -5.53
CA THR A 14 -5.07 11.18 -4.33
C THR A 14 -5.99 11.39 -3.14
N PHE A 15 -6.16 10.35 -2.32
CA PHE A 15 -6.95 10.42 -1.09
C PHE A 15 -6.40 9.47 -0.03
N GLU A 16 -6.67 9.77 1.24
CA GLU A 16 -6.19 8.98 2.37
C GLU A 16 -7.34 8.21 3.01
N VAL A 17 -7.12 6.92 3.26
CA VAL A 17 -8.15 6.06 3.88
C VAL A 17 -7.63 5.45 5.17
N PHE A 18 -8.48 5.49 6.19
CA PHE A 18 -8.29 4.72 7.40
C PHE A 18 -8.59 3.24 7.14
N LEU A 19 -7.56 2.43 6.97
CA LEU A 19 -7.72 0.98 6.82
C LEU A 19 -7.31 0.27 8.10
N ARG A 20 -8.09 -0.75 8.43
CA ARG A 20 -7.69 -1.77 9.39
C ARG A 20 -6.78 -2.77 8.67
N PRO A 21 -5.86 -3.45 9.38
CA PRO A 21 -5.01 -4.47 8.78
C PRO A 21 -5.81 -5.59 8.06
N SER A 22 -7.01 -5.91 8.53
CA SER A 22 -7.91 -6.88 7.88
C SER A 22 -8.50 -6.38 6.55
N GLU A 23 -8.65 -5.07 6.38
CA GLU A 23 -9.27 -4.45 5.20
C GLU A 23 -8.25 -4.09 4.12
N THR A 24 -6.95 -4.30 4.38
CA THR A 24 -5.86 -3.99 3.43
C THR A 24 -5.95 -4.79 2.12
N HIS A 25 -6.62 -5.94 2.14
CA HIS A 25 -6.80 -6.81 0.96
C HIS A 25 -8.17 -6.65 0.29
N GLN A 26 -8.99 -5.68 0.73
CA GLN A 26 -10.33 -5.50 0.19
C GLN A 26 -10.30 -4.64 -1.08
N GLU A 27 -11.21 -4.93 -2.01
CA GLU A 27 -11.40 -4.16 -3.24
C GLU A 27 -11.98 -2.78 -2.90
N MET A 28 -11.14 -1.75 -2.92
CA MET A 28 -11.53 -0.37 -2.62
C MET A 28 -12.02 0.34 -3.89
N THR A 29 -12.94 1.30 -3.73
CA THR A 29 -13.42 2.18 -4.80
C THR A 29 -13.15 3.63 -4.44
N CYS A 30 -12.90 4.47 -5.44
CA CYS A 30 -12.66 5.89 -5.22
C CYS A 30 -13.93 6.58 -4.69
N PRO A 31 -13.88 7.35 -3.59
CA PRO A 31 -15.05 8.05 -3.05
C PRO A 31 -15.53 9.22 -3.93
N ASP A 32 -14.67 9.75 -4.82
CA ASP A 32 -14.98 10.92 -5.65
C ASP A 32 -15.69 10.54 -6.96
N CYS A 33 -15.23 9.46 -7.61
CA CYS A 33 -15.74 9.04 -8.92
C CYS A 33 -16.33 7.62 -8.94
N GLN A 34 -16.35 6.92 -7.81
CA GLN A 34 -16.73 5.49 -7.69
C GLN A 34 -15.97 4.57 -8.65
N GLY A 35 -14.76 4.99 -9.05
CA GLY A 35 -13.87 4.21 -9.90
C GLY A 35 -13.32 2.99 -9.17
N ASN A 36 -13.35 1.84 -9.84
CA ASN A 36 -12.75 0.59 -9.36
C ASN A 36 -11.24 0.51 -9.64
N ASN A 37 -10.66 1.54 -10.28
CA ASN A 37 -9.23 1.59 -10.60
C ASN A 37 -8.51 2.56 -9.65
N VAL A 38 -8.23 2.04 -8.45
CA VAL A 38 -7.49 2.73 -7.38
C VAL A 38 -6.27 1.91 -7.00
N GLU A 39 -5.14 2.59 -6.88
CA GLU A 39 -3.85 2.01 -6.55
C GLU A 39 -3.39 2.54 -5.21
N ARG A 40 -2.89 1.66 -4.34
CA ARG A 40 -2.37 2.06 -3.04
C ARG A 40 -1.00 2.66 -3.23
N LEU A 41 -0.84 3.91 -2.82
CA LEU A 41 0.47 4.52 -2.66
C LEU A 41 1.03 3.96 -1.36
N SER A 42 1.89 2.96 -1.48
CA SER A 42 2.74 2.60 -0.34
C SER A 42 3.94 3.51 -0.42
N ASP A 43 4.26 4.23 0.65
CA ASP A 43 5.58 4.82 0.88
C ASP A 43 6.61 3.68 0.98
N LYS A 44 6.91 3.08 -0.18
CA LYS A 44 7.94 2.07 -0.38
C LYS A 44 8.68 2.42 -1.67
N GLU A 45 9.36 3.54 -1.65
CA GLU A 45 10.74 3.54 -2.13
C GLU A 45 11.63 3.17 -0.94
N GLU A 46 11.71 1.87 -0.65
CA GLU A 46 12.95 1.18 -0.22
C GLU A 46 12.62 -0.29 0.10
N SER A 47 13.37 -1.17 -0.56
CA SER A 47 13.47 -2.61 -0.37
C SER A 47 12.24 -3.43 -0.82
N ASP A 48 12.25 -4.13 -1.95
CA ASP A 48 13.33 -5.05 -2.37
C ASP A 48 14.21 -5.56 -1.22
N LEU A 49 13.56 -6.10 -0.20
CA LEU A 49 14.15 -7.15 0.64
C LEU A 49 13.16 -8.31 0.60
N THR A 50 13.22 -9.01 -0.52
CA THR A 50 13.26 -10.47 -0.58
C THR A 50 12.92 -11.19 0.74
N PRO A 51 11.85 -12.01 0.80
CA PRO A 51 11.75 -13.03 1.83
C PRO A 51 12.80 -14.12 1.53
N GLY A 52 13.90 -14.12 2.29
CA GLY A 52 14.69 -15.33 2.52
C GLY A 52 16.15 -15.31 2.10
N VAL A 53 17.02 -14.79 2.97
CA VAL A 53 18.25 -15.50 3.35
C VAL A 53 18.40 -15.47 4.87
N CYS A 54 18.05 -16.58 5.53
CA CYS A 54 18.55 -16.89 6.86
C CYS A 54 20.03 -17.26 6.72
N GLY A 55 20.93 -16.57 7.42
CA GLY A 55 22.34 -16.94 7.41
C GLY A 55 23.24 -15.91 8.07
N VAL A 56 23.19 -15.89 9.41
CA VAL A 56 24.09 -15.17 10.32
C VAL A 56 25.56 -15.36 9.90
N LYS A 57 26.23 -14.28 9.48
CA LYS A 57 27.68 -14.24 9.49
C LYS A 57 28.10 -13.82 10.89
N LYS A 58 28.73 -14.72 11.62
CA LYS A 58 29.34 -14.46 12.93
C LYS A 58 30.79 -14.11 12.66
N ASP A 59 31.17 -12.91 13.05
CA ASP A 59 32.52 -12.34 12.95
C ASP A 59 33.49 -13.04 13.92
N THR A 60 34.76 -13.17 13.51
CA THR A 60 35.94 -13.71 14.23
C THR A 60 36.20 -15.21 14.10
#